data_AF-A0A1F8NLE3-F1
#
_entry.id   AF-A0A1F8NLE3-F1
#
_cell.length_a   1.000
_cell.length_b   1.000
_cell.length_c   1.000
_cell.angle_alpha   90.00
_cell.angle_beta   90.00
_cell.angle_gamma   90.00
#
_symmetry.space_group_name_H-M   'P 1'
#
loop_
_entity.id
_entity.type
_entity.pdbx_description
1 polymer ?
#
loop_
_entity_poly.entity_id
_entity_poly.type
_entity_poly.pdbx_seq_one_letter_code
_entity_poly.pdbx_strand_id
1 'polypeptide(L)'
;MAVLFACLLLSISACSLIGGGGEQIAPTPLPTSSVQGLQVISPQACLVAEHGMIRVEHPQGDLISWSPVADTVAYIASTVGSSWNVGDLNILSAPSFEVPVRLATQAVGELTWSPEATAIAYLGLRRRDNLYTIGLAYPDGRASKDLFPGEAARTDGFSSQKAVLEWITEGRLRVLASCGVDCMQALDFGVITGLSTSTGSPIQRTWDLWSVRTSQPTQIPASLTDLVGQLNWSPDGKQIAFIDENGIAWIINPETGNLFPLDIGLYGTATETDWSSGSQYLAVQDLKIFSFKCP
;
A
#
# COMPACT_ATOMS: atom_id res chain seq x y z
N MET A 1 -87.12 14.18 -17.79
CA MET A 1 -87.24 14.37 -16.33
C MET A 1 -85.82 14.48 -15.80
N ALA A 2 -85.21 15.66 -15.73
CA ALA A 2 -85.52 16.78 -14.83
C ALA A 2 -85.23 16.42 -13.36
N VAL A 3 -84.09 16.89 -12.81
CA VAL A 3 -84.01 17.85 -11.67
C VAL A 3 -83.62 17.07 -10.37
N LEU A 4 -82.73 17.45 -9.44
CA LEU A 4 -82.29 18.75 -8.91
C LEU A 4 -80.88 18.64 -8.25
N PHE A 5 -80.16 19.75 -8.28
CA PHE A 5 -78.93 20.11 -7.55
C PHE A 5 -79.11 20.15 -6.02
N ALA A 6 -78.05 19.86 -5.25
CA ALA A 6 -77.80 20.52 -3.97
C ALA A 6 -76.29 20.50 -3.64
N CYS A 7 -75.67 21.67 -3.77
CA CYS A 7 -74.33 21.99 -3.31
C CYS A 7 -74.22 21.90 -1.79
N LEU A 8 -73.12 21.37 -1.27
CA LEU A 8 -72.64 21.74 0.06
C LEU A 8 -71.22 22.30 -0.06
N LEU A 9 -71.12 23.61 0.16
CA LEU A 9 -69.90 24.39 0.28
C LEU A 9 -69.26 24.11 1.64
N LEU A 10 -67.97 23.81 1.67
CA LEU A 10 -67.13 23.95 2.86
C LEU A 10 -65.89 24.75 2.48
N SER A 11 -65.85 25.97 3.03
CA SER A 11 -64.89 27.02 2.76
C SER A 11 -63.72 26.98 3.76
N ILE A 12 -62.51 26.95 3.20
CA ILE A 12 -61.28 27.69 3.57
C ILE A 12 -60.63 27.38 4.94
N SER A 13 -59.39 26.90 4.89
CA SER A 13 -58.28 27.64 5.51
C SER A 13 -56.94 27.30 4.85
N ALA A 14 -56.37 28.28 4.16
CA ALA A 14 -54.99 28.26 3.71
C ALA A 14 -54.09 28.71 4.86
N CYS A 15 -53.05 27.96 5.17
CA CYS A 15 -51.86 28.47 5.85
C CYS A 15 -50.63 28.03 5.06
N SER A 16 -50.11 28.95 4.26
CA SER A 16 -48.75 28.93 3.76
C SER A 16 -47.83 29.48 4.85
N LEU A 17 -46.88 28.68 5.33
CA LEU A 17 -45.67 29.09 6.06
C LEU A 17 -44.62 28.02 5.70
N ILE A 18 -43.79 28.26 4.68
CA ILE A 18 -42.43 28.80 4.82
C ILE A 18 -41.65 28.04 5.90
N GLY A 19 -40.80 27.13 5.44
CA GLY A 19 -39.88 26.37 6.28
C GLY A 19 -38.97 25.50 5.42
N GLY A 20 -38.37 26.09 4.38
CA GLY A 20 -37.22 25.49 3.70
C GLY A 20 -36.02 25.56 4.62
N GLY A 21 -36.02 24.74 5.67
CA GLY A 21 -34.80 24.41 6.40
C GLY A 21 -34.01 23.48 5.50
N GLY A 22 -33.04 24.02 4.76
CA GLY A 22 -31.98 23.18 4.23
C GLY A 22 -31.41 22.41 5.40
N GLU A 23 -31.40 21.07 5.31
CA GLU A 23 -30.60 20.26 6.21
C GLU A 23 -29.16 20.72 6.05
N GLN A 24 -28.74 21.60 6.97
CA GLN A 24 -27.35 21.92 7.12
C GLN A 24 -26.72 20.69 7.75
N ILE A 25 -26.20 19.81 6.89
CA ILE A 25 -25.37 18.68 7.30
C ILE A 25 -24.28 19.29 8.18
N ALA A 26 -24.36 19.05 9.48
CA ALA A 26 -23.32 19.46 10.40
C ALA A 26 -22.00 18.85 9.90
N PRO A 27 -20.90 19.62 9.84
CA PRO A 27 -19.62 19.06 9.41
C PRO A 27 -19.31 17.87 10.31
N THR A 28 -19.02 16.72 9.70
CA THR A 28 -18.59 15.53 10.42
C THR A 28 -17.38 15.93 11.28
N PRO A 29 -17.41 15.69 12.60
CA PRO A 29 -16.30 16.07 13.46
C PRO A 29 -15.04 15.36 12.97
N LEU A 30 -13.93 16.11 12.85
CA LEU A 30 -12.64 15.53 12.54
C LEU A 30 -12.22 14.60 13.70
N PRO A 31 -11.55 13.48 13.39
CA PRO A 31 -10.94 12.66 14.44
C PRO A 31 -9.96 13.51 15.26
N THR A 32 -9.88 13.23 16.55
CA THR A 32 -8.87 13.82 17.42
C THR A 32 -7.58 13.02 17.27
N SER A 33 -6.46 13.67 17.01
CA SER A 33 -5.15 13.02 17.06
C SER A 33 -4.59 13.01 18.48
N SER A 34 -3.89 11.93 18.84
CA SER A 34 -3.11 11.82 20.07
C SER A 34 -1.72 12.47 20.00
N VAL A 35 -1.28 12.91 18.80
CA VAL A 35 0.06 13.46 18.60
C VAL A 35 0.16 14.85 19.21
N GLN A 36 0.99 14.99 20.24
CA GLN A 36 1.13 16.25 20.98
C GLN A 36 1.80 17.34 20.13
N GLY A 37 1.33 18.58 20.30
CA GLY A 37 1.95 19.75 19.67
C GLY A 37 1.64 19.94 18.18
N LEU A 38 0.86 19.03 17.57
CA LEU A 38 0.36 19.20 16.21
C LEU A 38 -1.10 19.64 16.20
N GLN A 39 -1.47 20.47 15.21
CA GLN A 39 -2.82 20.98 15.03
C GLN A 39 -3.59 20.19 13.97
N VAL A 40 -4.73 19.63 14.34
CA VAL A 40 -5.63 18.94 13.39
C VAL A 40 -6.30 19.98 12.49
N ILE A 41 -6.18 19.78 11.18
CA ILE A 41 -6.82 20.61 10.15
C ILE A 41 -7.70 19.75 9.23
N SER A 42 -8.49 20.41 8.37
CA SER A 42 -9.29 19.73 7.35
C SER A 42 -8.41 18.96 6.36
N PRO A 43 -8.87 17.81 5.83
CA PRO A 43 -8.14 17.04 4.83
C PRO A 43 -7.72 17.87 3.62
N GLN A 44 -6.48 17.68 3.15
CA GLN A 44 -5.89 18.40 2.01
C GLN A 44 -5.53 17.48 0.84
N ALA A 45 -5.88 16.20 0.91
CA ALA A 45 -5.60 15.22 -0.12
C ALA A 45 -6.92 14.65 -0.68
N CYS A 46 -6.91 14.35 -1.98
CA CYS A 46 -8.06 13.82 -2.70
C CYS A 46 -7.85 12.35 -3.04
N LEU A 47 -8.81 11.49 -2.74
CA LEU A 47 -8.82 10.11 -3.22
C LEU A 47 -8.98 10.13 -4.75
N VAL A 48 -8.02 9.54 -5.47
CA VAL A 48 -8.01 9.48 -6.93
C VAL A 48 -8.18 8.06 -7.49
N ALA A 49 -7.93 7.03 -6.69
CA ALA A 49 -8.17 5.64 -7.08
C ALA A 49 -8.37 4.72 -5.87
N GLU A 50 -9.14 3.65 -6.06
CA GLU A 50 -9.33 2.57 -5.09
C GLU A 50 -9.42 1.24 -5.84
N HIS A 51 -8.69 0.22 -5.37
CA HIS A 51 -8.64 -1.10 -5.99
C HIS A 51 -8.53 -2.22 -4.94
N GLY A 52 -9.02 -3.41 -5.30
CA GLY A 52 -8.96 -4.57 -4.40
C GLY A 52 -7.57 -5.20 -4.35
N MET A 53 -6.97 -5.23 -3.16
CA MET A 53 -5.71 -5.95 -2.88
C MET A 53 -5.91 -7.13 -1.93
N ILE A 54 -4.86 -7.93 -1.72
CA ILE A 54 -4.90 -9.02 -0.74
C ILE A 54 -4.91 -8.49 0.69
N ARG A 55 -5.45 -9.30 1.60
CA ARG A 55 -5.33 -9.19 3.05
C ARG A 55 -4.28 -10.18 3.53
N VAL A 56 -3.50 -9.77 4.51
CA VAL A 56 -2.44 -10.60 5.11
C VAL A 56 -2.71 -10.75 6.60
N GLU A 57 -2.52 -11.96 7.12
CA GLU A 57 -2.67 -12.23 8.57
C GLU A 57 -1.39 -11.92 9.34
N HIS A 58 -0.25 -11.95 8.64
CA HIS A 58 1.08 -11.70 9.18
C HIS A 58 1.83 -10.79 8.19
N PRO A 59 2.86 -10.05 8.63
CA PRO A 59 3.68 -9.24 7.74
C PRO A 59 4.28 -10.08 6.59
N GLN A 60 4.17 -9.57 5.36
CA GLN A 60 4.71 -10.18 4.15
C GLN A 60 5.63 -9.20 3.39
N GLY A 61 6.19 -8.22 4.09
CA GLY A 61 6.95 -7.13 3.50
C GLY A 61 6.04 -6.20 2.72
N ASP A 62 6.62 -5.44 1.79
CA ASP A 62 5.90 -4.46 1.00
C ASP A 62 4.87 -5.14 0.08
N LEU A 63 3.58 -4.80 0.24
CA LEU A 63 2.49 -5.21 -0.65
C LEU A 63 2.19 -4.15 -1.71
N ILE A 64 2.72 -2.94 -1.53
CA ILE A 64 2.59 -1.80 -2.42
C ILE A 64 3.97 -1.17 -2.60
N SER A 65 4.35 -0.81 -3.82
CA SER A 65 5.62 -0.11 -4.05
C SER A 65 5.53 0.79 -5.28
N TRP A 66 5.87 2.07 -5.12
CA TRP A 66 5.96 3.03 -6.21
C TRP A 66 7.25 2.87 -6.99
N SER A 67 7.14 3.08 -8.31
CA SER A 67 8.29 3.15 -9.18
C SER A 67 9.20 4.33 -8.79
N PRO A 68 10.52 4.12 -8.73
CA PRO A 68 11.47 5.17 -8.37
C PRO A 68 11.61 6.26 -9.46
N VAL A 69 11.09 6.03 -10.66
CA VAL A 69 11.28 6.91 -11.83
C VAL A 69 9.98 7.41 -12.46
N ALA A 70 8.82 6.89 -12.03
CA ALA A 70 7.52 7.23 -12.61
C ALA A 70 6.38 7.16 -11.59
N ASP A 71 5.27 7.83 -11.88
CA ASP A 71 4.02 7.71 -11.12
C ASP A 71 3.28 6.41 -11.51
N THR A 72 3.94 5.28 -11.28
CA THR A 72 3.38 3.93 -11.44
C THR A 72 3.57 3.16 -10.15
N VAL A 73 2.51 2.56 -9.64
CA VAL A 73 2.52 1.78 -8.41
C VAL A 73 2.35 0.30 -8.73
N ALA A 74 3.18 -0.53 -8.12
CA ALA A 74 3.02 -1.98 -8.07
C ALA A 74 2.26 -2.36 -6.79
N TYR A 75 1.39 -3.35 -6.89
CA TYR A 75 0.65 -3.85 -5.72
C TYR A 75 0.23 -5.30 -5.91
N ILE A 76 -0.13 -5.97 -4.81
CA ILE A 76 -0.64 -7.35 -4.84
C ILE A 76 -2.16 -7.36 -4.86
N ALA A 77 -2.72 -7.51 -6.05
CA ALA A 77 -4.15 -7.58 -6.29
C ALA A 77 -4.76 -8.88 -5.77
N SER A 78 -5.99 -8.78 -5.26
CA SER A 78 -6.79 -9.96 -4.95
C SER A 78 -7.12 -10.77 -6.22
N THR A 79 -7.29 -12.09 -6.07
CA THR A 79 -7.67 -12.97 -7.20
C THR A 79 -9.10 -13.45 -7.04
N VAL A 80 -9.72 -13.86 -8.14
CA VAL A 80 -11.06 -14.45 -8.11
C VAL A 80 -11.01 -15.71 -7.23
N GLY A 81 -11.74 -15.69 -6.11
CA GLY A 81 -11.86 -16.82 -5.19
C GLY A 81 -10.89 -16.82 -3.99
N SER A 82 -9.94 -15.88 -3.89
CA SER A 82 -9.16 -15.67 -2.66
C SER A 82 -8.57 -14.27 -2.59
N SER A 83 -8.82 -13.59 -1.47
CA SER A 83 -8.20 -12.32 -1.10
C SER A 83 -7.10 -12.48 -0.05
N TRP A 84 -6.75 -13.69 0.37
CA TRP A 84 -5.84 -13.90 1.51
C TRP A 84 -4.45 -14.37 1.09
N ASN A 85 -3.42 -13.71 1.62
CA ASN A 85 -1.99 -14.08 1.63
C ASN A 85 -1.29 -14.27 0.27
N VAL A 86 -2.03 -14.40 -0.83
CA VAL A 86 -1.49 -14.66 -2.18
C VAL A 86 -2.40 -14.01 -3.21
N GLY A 87 -1.80 -13.25 -4.14
CA GLY A 87 -2.49 -12.52 -5.18
C GLY A 87 -1.75 -12.48 -6.51
N ASP A 88 -2.19 -11.57 -7.36
CA ASP A 88 -1.55 -11.23 -8.63
C ASP A 88 -0.74 -9.93 -8.45
N LEU A 89 0.49 -9.89 -8.97
CA LEU A 89 1.28 -8.67 -9.00
C LEU A 89 0.78 -7.82 -10.17
N ASN A 90 0.21 -6.67 -9.85
CA ASN A 90 -0.32 -5.72 -10.81
C ASN A 90 0.41 -4.39 -10.71
N ILE A 91 0.37 -3.61 -11.80
CA ILE A 91 0.74 -2.20 -11.80
C ILE A 91 -0.42 -1.30 -12.22
N LEU A 92 -0.41 -0.07 -11.71
CA LEU A 92 -1.33 1.02 -12.06
C LEU A 92 -0.52 2.28 -12.30
N SER A 93 -0.86 3.04 -13.36
CA SER A 93 -0.14 4.24 -13.74
C SER A 93 -1.03 5.48 -13.71
N ALA A 94 -0.44 6.59 -13.29
CA ALA A 94 -1.01 7.92 -13.46
C ALA A 94 -1.23 8.24 -14.96
N PRO A 95 -2.16 9.15 -15.30
CA PRO A 95 -2.98 9.94 -14.38
C PRO A 95 -4.30 9.27 -13.96
N SER A 96 -4.75 8.23 -14.66
CA SER A 96 -6.10 7.67 -14.42
C SER A 96 -6.14 6.62 -13.33
N PHE A 97 -5.08 5.80 -13.19
CA PHE A 97 -5.07 4.64 -12.29
C PHE A 97 -6.30 3.73 -12.45
N GLU A 98 -6.88 3.64 -13.65
CA GLU A 98 -8.17 2.95 -13.87
C GLU A 98 -8.00 1.46 -14.18
N VAL A 99 -7.00 1.10 -15.00
CA VAL A 99 -6.86 -0.25 -15.57
C VAL A 99 -5.58 -0.91 -15.07
N PRO A 100 -5.68 -1.89 -14.14
CA PRO A 100 -4.52 -2.64 -13.69
C PRO A 100 -3.92 -3.48 -14.82
N VAL A 101 -2.58 -3.51 -14.89
CA VAL A 101 -1.84 -4.43 -15.75
C VAL A 101 -1.23 -5.51 -14.89
N ARG A 102 -1.64 -6.77 -15.10
CA ARG A 102 -1.07 -7.92 -14.38
C ARG A 102 0.27 -8.33 -14.97
N LEU A 103 1.30 -8.39 -14.14
CA LEU A 103 2.65 -8.78 -14.53
C LEU A 103 3.03 -10.18 -14.05
N ALA A 104 2.51 -10.63 -12.90
CA ALA A 104 2.77 -11.96 -12.38
C ALA A 104 1.60 -12.49 -11.53
N THR A 105 1.61 -13.79 -11.26
CA THR A 105 0.65 -14.49 -10.39
C THR A 105 1.36 -15.12 -9.21
N GLN A 106 0.63 -15.47 -8.17
CA GLN A 106 1.16 -16.13 -6.96
C GLN A 106 2.17 -15.27 -6.19
N ALA A 107 2.02 -13.95 -6.27
CA ALA A 107 2.77 -13.01 -5.46
C ALA A 107 2.21 -12.97 -4.04
N VAL A 108 3.07 -12.83 -3.04
CA VAL A 108 2.68 -12.74 -1.63
C VAL A 108 3.17 -11.48 -0.94
N GLY A 109 4.25 -10.85 -1.43
CA GLY A 109 4.76 -9.62 -0.83
C GLY A 109 6.14 -9.23 -1.33
N GLU A 110 6.87 -8.48 -0.51
CA GLU A 110 8.25 -8.00 -0.75
C GLU A 110 8.42 -7.32 -2.12
N LEU A 111 7.46 -6.48 -2.52
CA LEU A 111 7.54 -5.75 -3.77
C LEU A 111 8.68 -4.73 -3.73
N THR A 112 9.64 -4.83 -4.64
CA THR A 112 10.68 -3.83 -4.76
C THR A 112 11.12 -3.62 -6.20
N TRP A 113 11.01 -2.36 -6.65
CA TRP A 113 11.44 -1.94 -7.97
C TRP A 113 12.96 -1.93 -8.08
N SER A 114 13.46 -2.33 -9.26
CA SER A 114 14.84 -2.07 -9.63
C SER A 114 15.09 -0.55 -9.76
N PRO A 115 16.32 -0.06 -9.58
CA PRO A 115 16.63 1.37 -9.60
C PRO A 115 16.16 2.13 -10.86
N GLU A 116 16.24 1.51 -12.02
CA GLU A 116 15.77 2.07 -13.30
C GLU A 116 14.33 1.66 -13.65
N ALA A 117 13.64 1.00 -12.72
CA ALA A 117 12.28 0.50 -12.82
C ALA A 117 12.01 -0.44 -14.01
N THR A 118 13.03 -1.18 -14.47
CA THR A 118 12.85 -2.17 -15.55
C THR A 118 12.36 -3.53 -15.04
N ALA A 119 12.45 -3.77 -13.72
CA ALA A 119 11.96 -4.99 -13.08
C ALA A 119 11.39 -4.69 -11.68
N ILE A 120 10.55 -5.60 -11.20
CA ILE A 120 10.05 -5.64 -9.83
C ILE A 120 10.40 -7.01 -9.27
N ALA A 121 11.21 -7.06 -8.22
CA ALA A 121 11.40 -8.28 -7.44
C ALA A 121 10.22 -8.46 -6.49
N TYR A 122 9.78 -9.69 -6.30
CA TYR A 122 8.68 -10.01 -5.39
C TYR A 122 8.86 -11.38 -4.76
N LEU A 123 8.35 -11.55 -3.54
CA LEU A 123 8.20 -12.84 -2.90
C LEU A 123 6.98 -13.55 -3.51
N GLY A 124 7.18 -14.80 -3.92
CA GLY A 124 6.14 -15.65 -4.48
C GLY A 124 5.97 -16.95 -3.70
N LEU A 125 4.79 -17.55 -3.78
CA LEU A 125 4.49 -18.86 -3.20
C LEU A 125 4.19 -19.88 -4.29
N ARG A 126 5.10 -20.86 -4.46
CA ARG A 126 4.93 -21.97 -5.40
C ARG A 126 3.92 -22.96 -4.84
N ARG A 127 2.63 -22.77 -5.16
CA ARG A 127 1.52 -23.59 -4.59
C ARG A 127 1.66 -25.10 -4.80
N ARG A 128 2.31 -25.52 -5.89
CA ARG A 128 2.50 -26.95 -6.22
C ARG A 128 3.30 -27.69 -5.15
N ASP A 129 4.35 -27.04 -4.65
CA ASP A 129 5.36 -27.66 -3.78
C ASP A 129 5.38 -27.02 -2.38
N ASN A 130 4.57 -25.97 -2.17
CA ASN A 130 4.46 -25.16 -0.96
C ASN A 130 5.81 -24.54 -0.51
N LEU A 131 6.55 -24.00 -1.48
CA LEU A 131 7.85 -23.36 -1.25
C LEU A 131 7.82 -21.88 -1.64
N TYR A 132 8.46 -21.04 -0.85
CA TYR A 132 8.70 -19.65 -1.24
C TYR A 132 9.76 -19.55 -2.35
N THR A 133 9.58 -18.58 -3.24
CA THR A 133 10.56 -18.19 -4.26
C THR A 133 10.64 -16.68 -4.38
N ILE A 134 11.64 -16.18 -5.09
CA ILE A 134 11.73 -14.79 -5.54
C ILE A 134 11.47 -14.76 -7.04
N GLY A 135 10.48 -13.98 -7.44
CA GLY A 135 10.18 -13.72 -8.84
C GLY A 135 10.68 -12.35 -9.29
N LEU A 136 10.88 -12.21 -10.59
CA LEU A 136 11.06 -10.92 -11.26
C LEU A 136 9.89 -10.71 -12.23
N ALA A 137 9.15 -9.64 -12.03
CA ALA A 137 8.12 -9.16 -12.92
C ALA A 137 8.65 -7.96 -13.72
N TYR A 138 8.11 -7.75 -14.93
CA TYR A 138 8.64 -6.75 -15.85
C TYR A 138 7.51 -5.84 -16.37
N PRO A 139 7.58 -4.53 -16.13
CA PRO A 139 6.54 -3.58 -16.56
C PRO A 139 6.31 -3.53 -18.08
N ASP A 140 7.29 -3.95 -18.87
CA ASP A 140 7.17 -4.01 -20.34
C ASP A 140 6.37 -5.22 -20.86
N GLY A 141 5.83 -6.04 -19.96
CA GLY A 141 4.93 -7.13 -20.28
C GLY A 141 5.62 -8.45 -20.69
N ARG A 142 6.96 -8.53 -20.66
CA ARG A 142 7.62 -9.83 -20.85
C ARG A 142 7.31 -10.77 -19.68
N ALA A 143 7.40 -12.08 -19.92
CA ALA A 143 7.09 -13.09 -18.92
C ALA A 143 7.95 -12.96 -17.66
N SER A 144 7.33 -13.19 -16.49
CA SER A 144 8.05 -13.19 -15.21
C SER A 144 9.07 -14.32 -15.14
N LYS A 145 10.12 -14.11 -14.33
CA LYS A 145 11.23 -15.05 -14.14
C LYS A 145 11.29 -15.53 -12.69
N ASP A 146 11.33 -16.84 -12.49
CA ASP A 146 11.56 -17.47 -11.18
C ASP A 146 13.08 -17.55 -10.92
N LEU A 147 13.58 -16.94 -9.84
CA LEU A 147 15.00 -16.99 -9.45
C LEU A 147 15.37 -18.29 -8.73
N PHE A 148 14.39 -19.05 -8.24
CA PHE A 148 14.60 -20.37 -7.64
C PHE A 148 13.73 -21.43 -8.32
N PRO A 149 13.96 -21.75 -9.60
CA PRO A 149 13.12 -22.67 -10.34
C PRO A 149 13.29 -24.12 -9.87
N GLY A 150 12.18 -24.86 -9.79
CA GLY A 150 12.18 -26.28 -9.47
C GLY A 150 12.79 -26.56 -8.09
N GLU A 151 13.73 -27.52 -8.02
CA GLU A 151 14.38 -27.88 -6.75
C GLU A 151 15.27 -26.77 -6.18
N ALA A 152 15.64 -25.75 -6.96
CA ALA A 152 16.38 -24.61 -6.42
C ALA A 152 15.58 -23.86 -5.34
N ALA A 153 14.23 -23.91 -5.36
CA ALA A 153 13.39 -23.32 -4.32
C ALA A 153 13.60 -23.95 -2.94
N ARG A 154 13.97 -25.24 -2.90
CA ARG A 154 14.13 -26.03 -1.67
C ARG A 154 15.51 -25.78 -1.07
N THR A 155 15.60 -24.74 -0.26
CA THR A 155 16.84 -24.35 0.43
C THR A 155 16.91 -24.86 1.87
N ASP A 156 15.81 -25.43 2.37
CA ASP A 156 15.72 -26.11 3.66
C ASP A 156 14.71 -27.29 3.62
N GLY A 157 14.47 -27.91 4.78
CA GLY A 157 13.47 -28.96 4.96
C GLY A 157 12.04 -28.47 5.26
N PHE A 158 11.76 -27.17 5.13
CA PHE A 158 10.50 -26.53 5.52
C PHE A 158 9.87 -25.79 4.31
N SER A 159 9.30 -24.60 4.53
CA SER A 159 8.71 -23.77 3.47
C SER A 159 9.74 -22.98 2.65
N SER A 160 11.03 -23.13 2.98
CA SER A 160 12.15 -22.49 2.29
C SER A 160 11.98 -20.97 2.16
N GLN A 161 11.76 -20.29 3.28
CA GLN A 161 11.51 -18.85 3.32
C GLN A 161 12.60 -18.05 2.61
N LYS A 162 12.16 -17.00 1.91
CA LYS A 162 13.00 -16.06 1.18
C LYS A 162 12.61 -14.63 1.53
N ALA A 163 13.51 -13.67 1.35
CA ALA A 163 13.20 -12.25 1.43
C ALA A 163 14.06 -11.48 0.43
N VAL A 164 13.56 -10.34 -0.05
CA VAL A 164 14.35 -9.46 -0.90
C VAL A 164 15.06 -8.45 0.00
N LEU A 165 16.39 -8.37 -0.07
CA LEU A 165 17.13 -7.43 0.78
C LEU A 165 17.31 -6.08 0.10
N GLU A 166 17.88 -6.07 -1.10
CA GLU A 166 18.22 -4.85 -1.82
C GLU A 166 18.49 -5.13 -3.30
N TRP A 167 18.23 -4.13 -4.13
CA TRP A 167 18.85 -4.02 -5.45
C TRP A 167 20.22 -3.37 -5.29
N ILE A 168 21.29 -4.13 -5.49
CA ILE A 168 22.67 -3.62 -5.44
C ILE A 168 22.93 -2.71 -6.66
N THR A 169 22.41 -3.12 -7.81
CA THR A 169 22.46 -2.42 -9.10
C THR A 169 21.26 -2.88 -9.93
N GLU A 170 20.96 -2.23 -11.05
CA GLU A 170 19.90 -2.71 -11.98
C GLU A 170 20.05 -4.18 -12.38
N GLY A 171 21.28 -4.66 -12.54
CA GLY A 171 21.58 -6.04 -12.91
C GLY A 171 21.77 -7.02 -11.75
N ARG A 172 21.73 -6.57 -10.48
CA ARG A 172 22.07 -7.39 -9.31
C ARG A 172 21.12 -7.20 -8.15
N LEU A 173 20.55 -8.31 -7.70
CA LEU A 173 19.61 -8.39 -6.58
C LEU A 173 20.22 -9.23 -5.47
N ARG A 174 20.16 -8.74 -4.22
CA ARG A 174 20.50 -9.51 -3.04
C ARG A 174 19.24 -10.00 -2.35
N VAL A 175 19.22 -11.29 -2.02
CA VAL A 175 18.09 -11.93 -1.34
C VAL A 175 18.60 -12.75 -0.14
N LEU A 176 17.73 -13.01 0.81
CA LEU A 176 17.94 -14.04 1.83
C LEU A 176 17.21 -15.31 1.42
N ALA A 177 17.85 -16.46 1.69
CA ALA A 177 17.22 -17.76 1.60
C ALA A 177 17.49 -18.59 2.85
N SER A 178 16.47 -19.25 3.37
CA SER A 178 16.67 -20.15 4.51
C SER A 178 17.63 -21.29 4.16
N CYS A 179 18.51 -21.66 5.09
CA CYS A 179 19.57 -22.66 4.88
C CYS A 179 19.52 -23.82 5.90
N GLY A 180 18.44 -23.90 6.68
CA GLY A 180 18.29 -24.84 7.78
C GLY A 180 17.42 -24.24 8.90
N VAL A 181 17.47 -24.85 10.08
CA VAL A 181 16.79 -24.31 11.27
C VAL A 181 17.48 -23.02 11.69
N ASP A 182 16.71 -21.94 11.84
CA ASP A 182 17.19 -20.62 12.28
C ASP A 182 18.41 -20.12 11.48
N CYS A 183 18.39 -20.33 10.16
CA CYS A 183 19.50 -20.04 9.26
C CYS A 183 18.97 -19.32 8.03
N MET A 184 19.52 -18.15 7.72
CA MET A 184 19.33 -17.43 6.47
C MET A 184 20.69 -17.14 5.81
N GLN A 185 20.83 -17.49 4.53
CA GLN A 185 22.02 -17.22 3.72
C GLN A 185 21.69 -16.09 2.73
N ALA A 186 22.53 -15.06 2.68
CA ALA A 186 22.45 -14.05 1.64
C ALA A 186 23.00 -14.58 0.32
N LEU A 187 22.30 -14.29 -0.77
CA LEU A 187 22.61 -14.69 -2.14
C LEU A 187 22.57 -13.47 -3.05
N ASP A 188 23.61 -13.26 -3.84
CA ASP A 188 23.68 -12.21 -4.87
C ASP A 188 23.34 -12.82 -6.23
N PHE A 189 22.23 -12.40 -6.81
CA PHE A 189 21.76 -12.83 -8.13
C PHE A 189 22.17 -11.84 -9.21
N GLY A 190 22.70 -12.35 -10.32
CA GLY A 190 22.68 -11.64 -11.60
C GLY A 190 21.30 -11.82 -12.25
N VAL A 191 20.47 -10.77 -12.29
CA VAL A 191 19.05 -10.93 -12.65
C VAL A 191 18.82 -11.35 -14.10
N ILE A 192 19.73 -10.99 -15.01
CA ILE A 192 19.70 -11.43 -16.42
C ILE A 192 20.06 -12.91 -16.53
N THR A 193 21.17 -13.33 -15.90
CA THR A 193 21.69 -14.71 -16.01
C THR A 193 20.90 -15.70 -15.14
N GLY A 194 20.33 -15.25 -14.03
CA GLY A 194 19.72 -16.10 -12.99
C GLY A 194 20.74 -16.83 -12.12
N LEU A 195 22.04 -16.57 -12.29
CA LEU A 195 23.08 -17.18 -11.46
C LEU A 195 23.20 -16.43 -10.14
N SER A 196 23.42 -17.18 -9.05
CA SER A 196 23.63 -16.63 -7.71
C SER A 196 24.92 -17.09 -7.06
N THR A 197 25.48 -16.26 -6.19
CA THR A 197 26.58 -16.62 -5.30
C THR A 197 26.24 -16.29 -3.85
N SER A 198 26.56 -17.18 -2.92
CA SER A 198 26.46 -16.88 -1.49
C SER A 198 27.42 -15.76 -1.10
N THR A 199 26.94 -14.85 -0.26
CA THR A 199 27.71 -13.71 0.26
C THR A 199 27.58 -13.63 1.78
N GLY A 200 28.68 -13.33 2.46
CA GLY A 200 28.74 -13.29 3.92
C GLY A 200 28.49 -14.64 4.59
N SER A 201 28.56 -14.62 5.93
CA SER A 201 28.20 -15.77 6.76
C SER A 201 26.68 -15.88 6.90
N PRO A 202 26.11 -17.09 7.05
CA PRO A 202 24.72 -17.25 7.42
C PRO A 202 24.38 -16.47 8.70
N ILE A 203 23.17 -15.93 8.74
CA ILE A 203 22.62 -15.22 9.90
C ILE A 203 21.46 -16.00 10.50
N GLN A 204 21.10 -15.69 11.74
CA GLN A 204 19.87 -16.21 12.34
C GLN A 204 18.64 -15.61 11.65
N ARG A 205 17.53 -16.35 11.68
CA ARG A 205 16.27 -15.86 11.12
C ARG A 205 15.72 -14.78 12.05
N THR A 206 15.66 -13.55 11.56
CA THR A 206 15.07 -12.45 12.32
C THR A 206 13.54 -12.52 12.30
N TRP A 207 12.90 -11.97 13.32
CA TRP A 207 11.43 -11.94 13.44
C TRP A 207 10.78 -10.92 12.48
N ASP A 208 11.55 -9.92 12.06
CA ASP A 208 11.19 -8.81 11.17
C ASP A 208 11.58 -9.05 9.70
N LEU A 209 11.83 -10.32 9.33
CA LEU A 209 12.28 -10.71 7.98
C LEU A 209 11.45 -10.09 6.85
N TRP A 210 10.16 -9.88 7.09
CA TRP A 210 9.18 -9.33 6.16
C TRP A 210 8.51 -8.09 6.74
N SER A 211 9.33 -7.13 7.17
CA SER A 211 8.88 -5.81 7.62
C SER A 211 8.61 -4.89 6.43
N VAL A 212 7.58 -4.05 6.56
CA VAL A 212 7.26 -3.01 5.59
C VAL A 212 8.35 -1.93 5.64
N ARG A 213 8.82 -1.49 4.48
CA ARG A 213 9.84 -0.45 4.35
C ARG A 213 9.17 0.92 4.42
N THR A 214 9.73 1.79 5.26
CA THR A 214 9.31 3.18 5.36
C THR A 214 10.52 4.10 5.16
N SER A 215 10.29 5.25 4.54
CA SER A 215 11.31 6.28 4.40
C SER A 215 11.47 7.02 5.73
N GLN A 216 12.64 6.86 6.36
CA GLN A 216 13.00 7.52 7.62
C GLN A 216 14.23 8.42 7.40
N PRO A 217 14.16 9.74 7.64
CA PRO A 217 15.31 10.61 7.58
C PRO A 217 16.24 10.35 8.77
N THR A 218 17.51 10.75 8.63
CA THR A 218 18.52 10.61 9.69
C THR A 218 18.20 11.46 10.93
N GLN A 219 17.42 12.52 10.79
CA GLN A 219 17.02 13.41 11.87
C GLN A 219 15.51 13.56 11.88
N ILE A 220 14.89 13.24 13.02
CA ILE A 220 13.45 13.35 13.23
C ILE A 220 13.20 14.54 14.16
N PRO A 221 12.24 15.43 13.85
CA PRO A 221 11.88 16.53 14.73
C PRO A 221 11.51 16.05 16.13
N ALA A 222 11.91 16.79 17.17
CA ALA A 222 11.70 16.37 18.56
C ALA A 222 10.22 16.08 18.89
N SER A 223 9.29 16.83 18.28
CA SER A 223 7.84 16.64 18.42
C SER A 223 7.33 15.30 17.87
N LEU A 224 8.11 14.58 17.06
CA LEU A 224 7.74 13.33 16.42
C LEU A 224 8.55 12.12 16.93
N THR A 225 9.36 12.31 17.96
CA THR A 225 10.26 11.26 18.48
C THR A 225 9.48 10.04 19.00
N ASP A 226 8.26 10.22 19.49
CA ASP A 226 7.41 9.14 19.98
C ASP A 226 6.84 8.26 18.85
N LEU A 227 6.98 8.69 17.59
CA LEU A 227 6.48 7.99 16.40
C LEU A 227 7.59 7.33 15.57
N VAL A 228 8.83 7.32 16.06
CA VAL A 228 9.98 6.73 15.35
C VAL A 228 9.68 5.29 14.93
N GLY A 229 9.96 4.97 13.67
CA GLY A 229 9.71 3.65 13.08
C GLY A 229 8.30 3.47 12.50
N GLN A 230 7.36 4.39 12.78
CA GLN A 230 5.99 4.37 12.26
C GLN A 230 5.75 5.42 11.17
N LEU A 231 6.67 6.37 11.02
CA LEU A 231 6.60 7.46 10.05
C LEU A 231 7.02 7.00 8.65
N ASN A 232 6.35 7.48 7.61
CA ASN A 232 6.80 7.32 6.23
C ASN A 232 6.89 8.67 5.53
N TRP A 233 8.10 9.13 5.27
CA TRP A 233 8.35 10.45 4.69
C TRP A 233 8.17 10.44 3.16
N SER A 234 7.48 11.47 2.67
CA SER A 234 7.50 11.82 1.26
C SER A 234 8.93 12.12 0.78
N PRO A 235 9.29 11.80 -0.48
CA PRO A 235 10.64 12.02 -1.01
C PRO A 235 11.15 13.47 -0.93
N ASP A 236 10.27 14.45 -1.05
CA ASP A 236 10.59 15.89 -0.90
C ASP A 236 10.66 16.36 0.56
N GLY A 237 10.36 15.48 1.52
CA GLY A 237 10.47 15.73 2.95
C GLY A 237 9.39 16.66 3.52
N LYS A 238 8.36 17.02 2.76
CA LYS A 238 7.35 18.00 3.19
C LYS A 238 6.15 17.40 3.88
N GLN A 239 5.95 16.11 3.69
CA GLN A 239 4.82 15.36 4.24
C GLN A 239 5.28 14.05 4.83
N ILE A 240 4.57 13.61 5.87
CA ILE A 240 4.83 12.36 6.57
C ILE A 240 3.51 11.61 6.71
N ALA A 241 3.45 10.39 6.21
CA ALA A 241 2.35 9.48 6.46
C ALA A 241 2.61 8.69 7.76
N PHE A 242 1.55 8.48 8.52
CA PHE A 242 1.58 7.74 9.78
C PHE A 242 0.23 7.04 9.96
N ILE A 243 0.22 5.81 10.47
CA ILE A 243 -1.03 5.11 10.82
C ILE A 243 -1.05 4.93 12.33
N ASP A 244 -2.06 5.46 12.99
CA ASP A 244 -2.19 5.36 14.44
C ASP A 244 -2.73 4.00 14.90
N GLU A 245 -2.73 3.77 16.22
CA GLU A 245 -3.22 2.54 16.84
C GLU A 245 -4.70 2.26 16.57
N ASN A 246 -5.49 3.28 16.20
CA ASN A 246 -6.88 3.14 15.81
C ASN A 246 -7.04 2.85 14.31
N GLY A 247 -5.93 2.73 13.58
CA GLY A 247 -5.91 2.50 12.14
C GLY A 247 -6.28 3.74 11.32
N ILE A 248 -6.15 4.95 11.87
CA ILE A 248 -6.34 6.20 11.12
C ILE A 248 -5.03 6.55 10.43
N ALA A 249 -5.08 6.69 9.10
CA ALA A 249 -3.97 7.24 8.34
C ALA A 249 -3.96 8.78 8.46
N TRP A 250 -2.85 9.31 8.96
CA TRP A 250 -2.59 10.73 9.16
C TRP A 250 -1.50 11.20 8.20
N ILE A 251 -1.63 12.46 7.77
CA ILE A 251 -0.59 13.20 7.08
C ILE A 251 -0.14 14.35 7.97
N ILE A 252 1.16 14.43 8.22
CA ILE A 252 1.80 15.48 9.00
C ILE A 252 2.58 16.38 8.07
N ASN A 253 2.41 17.69 8.23
CA ASN A 253 3.34 18.69 7.72
C ASN A 253 4.27 19.12 8.88
N PRO A 254 5.54 18.68 8.90
CA PRO A 254 6.45 18.95 10.01
C PRO A 254 6.90 20.41 10.08
N GLU A 255 6.80 21.17 8.98
CA GLU A 255 7.18 22.59 8.95
C GLU A 255 6.11 23.46 9.61
N THR A 256 4.84 23.20 9.30
CA THR A 256 3.71 23.99 9.85
C THR A 256 3.21 23.47 11.20
N GLY A 257 3.56 22.25 11.58
CA GLY A 257 2.99 21.58 12.75
C GLY A 257 1.51 21.20 12.57
N ASN A 258 1.06 21.02 11.32
CA ASN A 258 -0.32 20.65 11.03
C ASN A 258 -0.40 19.16 10.72
N LEU A 259 -1.56 18.56 10.98
CA LEU A 259 -1.87 17.22 10.52
C LEU A 259 -3.34 17.08 10.12
N PHE A 260 -3.63 16.16 9.21
CA PHE A 260 -4.99 15.84 8.79
C PHE A 260 -5.15 14.35 8.52
N PRO A 261 -6.36 13.79 8.70
CA PRO A 261 -6.63 12.39 8.40
C PRO A 261 -6.87 12.18 6.90
N LEU A 262 -6.57 10.97 6.42
CA LEU A 262 -7.02 10.46 5.13
C LEU A 262 -8.31 9.66 5.31
N ASP A 263 -9.25 9.84 4.38
CA ASP A 263 -10.47 9.02 4.35
C ASP A 263 -10.18 7.66 3.70
N ILE A 264 -9.64 6.74 4.50
CA ILE A 264 -9.38 5.37 4.07
C ILE A 264 -10.59 4.43 4.32
N GLY A 265 -11.75 4.96 4.71
CA GLY A 265 -12.95 4.17 5.02
C GLY A 265 -12.99 3.67 6.47
N LEU A 266 -13.83 2.65 6.75
CA LEU A 266 -14.02 2.14 8.11
C LEU A 266 -12.72 1.52 8.65
N TYR A 267 -12.31 2.07 9.79
CA TYR A 267 -11.03 1.89 10.48
C TYR A 267 -10.54 0.43 10.59
N GLY A 268 -9.21 0.24 10.45
CA GLY A 268 -8.50 -0.82 11.18
C GLY A 268 -7.65 -1.83 10.42
N THR A 269 -7.40 -1.71 9.11
CA THR A 269 -6.55 -2.71 8.40
C THR A 269 -5.37 -2.18 7.61
N ALA A 270 -5.25 -0.87 7.40
CA ALA A 270 -4.05 -0.34 6.76
C ALA A 270 -2.86 -0.39 7.72
N THR A 271 -1.75 -0.95 7.27
CA THR A 271 -0.47 -1.05 8.00
C THR A 271 0.70 -0.55 7.16
N GLU A 272 0.46 -0.26 5.89
CA GLU A 272 1.49 0.12 4.91
C GLU A 272 1.04 1.36 4.14
N THR A 273 2.02 2.23 3.87
CA THR A 273 1.89 3.37 2.97
C THR A 273 3.13 3.43 2.10
N ASP A 274 3.01 3.96 0.88
CA ASP A 274 4.18 4.27 0.06
C ASP A 274 3.95 5.52 -0.80
N TRP A 275 4.99 6.33 -0.94
CA TRP A 275 4.96 7.60 -1.64
C TRP A 275 5.49 7.46 -3.07
N SER A 276 4.79 8.07 -4.02
CA SER A 276 5.34 8.28 -5.36
C SER A 276 6.66 9.05 -5.31
N SER A 277 7.59 8.73 -6.21
CA SER A 277 8.90 9.37 -6.29
C SER A 277 8.84 10.90 -6.45
N GLY A 278 7.77 11.43 -7.04
CA GLY A 278 7.53 12.87 -7.18
C GLY A 278 6.82 13.55 -6.01
N SER A 279 6.54 12.84 -4.89
CA SER A 279 5.74 13.34 -3.75
C SER A 279 4.30 13.77 -4.11
N GLN A 280 3.76 13.36 -5.26
CA GLN A 280 2.45 13.81 -5.73
C GLN A 280 1.31 12.92 -5.26
N TYR A 281 1.62 11.64 -5.09
CA TYR A 281 0.69 10.58 -4.70
C TYR A 281 1.20 9.80 -3.50
N LEU A 282 0.26 9.32 -2.69
CA LEU A 282 0.48 8.36 -1.63
C LEU A 282 -0.46 7.18 -1.85
N ALA A 283 0.06 5.97 -1.79
CA ALA A 283 -0.72 4.76 -1.74
C ALA A 283 -0.83 4.28 -0.28
N VAL A 284 -2.01 3.83 0.11
CA VAL A 284 -2.30 3.24 1.44
C VAL A 284 -2.85 1.83 1.22
N GLN A 285 -2.45 0.88 2.08
CA GLN A 285 -2.95 -0.49 2.08
C GLN A 285 -4.49 -0.54 2.15
N ASP A 286 -5.09 -1.52 1.46
CA ASP A 286 -6.42 -1.48 0.79
C ASP A 286 -6.44 -0.73 -0.57
N LEU A 287 -5.23 -0.52 -1.13
CA LEU A 287 -4.90 0.23 -2.35
C LEU A 287 -5.82 1.43 -2.61
N LYS A 288 -5.70 2.42 -1.73
CA LYS A 288 -6.23 3.77 -1.94
C LYS A 288 -5.11 4.70 -2.33
N ILE A 289 -5.27 5.40 -3.46
CA ILE A 289 -4.30 6.37 -3.95
C ILE A 289 -4.84 7.78 -3.70
N PHE A 290 -4.10 8.57 -2.95
CA PHE A 290 -4.40 9.96 -2.67
C PHE A 290 -3.48 10.87 -3.47
N SER A 291 -4.03 11.97 -3.99
CA SER A 291 -3.27 13.05 -4.60
C SER A 291 -3.26 14.27 -3.68
N PHE A 292 -2.09 14.90 -3.58
CA PHE A 292 -1.90 16.19 -2.88
C PHE A 292 -2.04 17.39 -3.81
N LYS A 293 -2.45 17.14 -5.06
CA LYS A 293 -2.86 18.14 -6.04
C LYS A 293 -4.32 17.87 -6.40
N CYS A 294 -5.21 18.28 -5.50
CA CYS A 294 -6.65 18.23 -5.77
C CYS A 294 -7.01 19.14 -6.96
N PRO A 295 -7.92 18.71 -7.85
CA PRO A 295 -8.47 19.56 -8.89
C PRO A 295 -9.30 20.73 -8.35
#